data_AF-A0A9W5UNZ8-F1
#
_entry.id   AF-A0A9W5UNZ8-F1
#
_cell.length_a   1.000
_cell.length_b   1.000
_cell.length_c   1.000
_cell.angle_alpha   90.00
_cell.angle_beta   90.00
_cell.angle_gamma   90.00
#
_symmetry.space_group_name_H-M   'P 1'
#
loop_
_entity.id
_entity.type
_entity.pdbx_description
1 polymer ?
#
loop_
_entity_poly.entity_id
_entity_poly.type
_entity_poly.pdbx_seq_one_letter_code
_entity_poly.pdbx_strand_id
1 'polypeptide(L)'
;MAESRTPVEVVARAARATDLADLDAYVADCFACPRLVDWREEVARTKRAAFRDQEYWGRPVPGFGDPAARIAILGLAPAAHGGNRTGRIFTGDRSGDVLFAALHRAGLANQPTSVAADDGLALRETRIFAAVRCAPPDNKPTPGERDTCAPWLHREVELIRPTLRVVVALGAFAWAAWWPALRAGYGVPPPSPRPSFGHGAHWSGTAGPELLGCYHVSQQNTFTGRLTPEMLDDVFARAKLLAGVD
;
A
#
# COMPACT_ATOMS: atom_id res chain seq x y z
N MET A 1 -9.23 25.63 9.60
CA MET A 1 -8.77 24.23 9.73
C MET A 1 -9.81 23.37 9.05
N ALA A 2 -9.42 22.49 8.12
CA ALA A 2 -10.38 21.52 7.58
C ALA A 2 -10.93 20.70 8.76
N GLU A 3 -12.26 20.63 8.88
CA GLU A 3 -12.91 19.93 9.99
C GLU A 3 -12.47 18.46 9.97
N SER A 4 -12.07 17.92 11.13
CA SER A 4 -11.62 16.53 11.23
C SER A 4 -12.75 15.60 10.78
N ARG A 5 -12.52 14.81 9.74
CA ARG A 5 -13.52 13.83 9.30
C ARG A 5 -13.73 12.77 10.37
N THR A 6 -14.97 12.40 10.63
CA THR A 6 -15.27 11.25 11.48
C THR A 6 -15.03 9.94 10.73
N PRO A 7 -14.77 8.82 11.42
CA PRO A 7 -14.72 7.50 10.79
C PRO A 7 -15.98 7.15 9.97
N VAL A 8 -17.15 7.67 10.37
CA VAL A 8 -18.43 7.47 9.64
C VAL A 8 -18.39 8.17 8.28
N GLU A 9 -17.85 9.38 8.21
CA GLU A 9 -17.72 10.10 6.94
C GLU A 9 -16.72 9.44 5.98
N VAL A 10 -15.68 8.80 6.52
CA VAL A 10 -14.75 7.99 5.71
C VAL A 10 -15.49 6.84 5.02
N VAL A 11 -16.35 6.10 5.74
CA VAL A 11 -17.18 5.04 5.16
C VAL A 11 -18.09 5.59 4.07
N ALA A 12 -18.81 6.69 4.36
CA ALA A 12 -19.76 7.27 3.42
C ALA A 12 -19.07 7.80 2.14
N ARG A 13 -17.88 8.40 2.27
CA ARG A 13 -17.09 8.88 1.11
C ARG A 13 -16.51 7.74 0.30
N ALA A 14 -15.94 6.72 0.94
CA ALA A 14 -15.43 5.54 0.24
C ALA A 14 -16.52 4.86 -0.60
N ALA A 15 -17.72 4.71 -0.05
CA ALA A 15 -18.86 4.13 -0.76
C ALA A 15 -19.33 4.93 -1.99
N ARG A 16 -19.01 6.24 -2.06
CA ARG A 16 -19.36 7.10 -3.20
C ARG A 16 -18.38 7.03 -4.36
N ALA A 17 -17.15 6.57 -4.13
CA ALA A 17 -16.15 6.50 -5.20
C ALA A 17 -16.59 5.48 -6.24
N THR A 18 -16.84 5.90 -7.48
CA THR A 18 -17.34 5.00 -8.54
C THR A 18 -16.21 4.31 -9.30
N ASP A 19 -15.04 4.94 -9.33
CA ASP A 19 -13.81 4.42 -9.89
C ASP A 19 -12.59 4.76 -9.00
N LEU A 20 -11.40 4.41 -9.47
CA LEU A 20 -10.16 4.67 -8.74
C LEU A 20 -9.78 6.16 -8.72
N ALA A 21 -10.18 6.94 -9.74
CA ALA A 21 -9.88 8.37 -9.78
C ALA A 21 -10.68 9.12 -8.71
N ASP A 22 -11.97 8.79 -8.55
CA ASP A 22 -12.79 9.27 -7.45
C ASP A 22 -12.19 8.88 -6.09
N LEU A 23 -11.80 7.61 -5.95
CA LEU A 23 -11.24 7.10 -4.71
C LEU A 23 -9.95 7.84 -4.34
N ASP A 24 -9.04 8.01 -5.29
CA ASP A 24 -7.76 8.65 -5.08
C ASP A 24 -7.94 10.12 -4.70
N ALA A 25 -8.90 10.83 -5.32
CA ALA A 25 -9.27 12.19 -4.94
C ALA A 25 -9.84 12.27 -3.52
N TYR A 26 -10.73 11.35 -3.13
CA TYR A 26 -11.32 11.34 -1.79
C TYR A 26 -10.31 10.96 -0.70
N VAL A 27 -9.39 10.05 -1.01
CA VAL A 27 -8.27 9.69 -0.14
C VAL A 27 -7.37 10.90 0.08
N ALA A 28 -6.94 11.57 -0.99
CA ALA A 28 -6.02 12.72 -0.92
C ALA A 28 -6.57 13.89 -0.07
N ASP A 29 -7.89 13.97 0.10
CA ASP A 29 -8.58 15.00 0.86
C ASP A 29 -9.00 14.53 2.28
N CYS A 30 -8.46 13.41 2.79
CA CYS A 30 -8.87 12.86 4.08
C CYS A 30 -8.11 13.43 5.29
N PHE A 31 -8.86 13.77 6.34
CA PHE A 31 -8.37 14.33 7.61
C PHE A 31 -8.88 13.58 8.86
N ALA A 32 -9.19 12.28 8.72
CA ALA A 32 -9.93 11.54 9.76
C ALA A 32 -9.11 11.05 10.97
N CYS A 33 -7.78 11.17 10.92
CA CYS A 33 -6.88 10.68 11.96
C CYS A 33 -6.02 11.83 12.49
N PRO A 34 -6.44 12.54 13.56
CA PRO A 34 -5.76 13.76 14.02
C PRO A 34 -4.24 13.60 14.18
N ARG A 35 -3.79 12.55 14.88
CA ARG A 35 -2.35 12.26 15.07
C ARG A 35 -1.58 12.13 13.75
N LEU A 36 -2.18 11.51 12.73
CA LEU A 36 -1.55 11.35 11.42
C LEU A 36 -1.58 12.62 10.59
N VAL A 37 -2.64 13.41 10.72
CA VAL A 37 -2.77 14.74 10.09
C VAL A 37 -1.69 15.66 10.66
N ASP A 38 -1.61 15.78 11.98
CA ASP A 38 -0.62 16.62 12.65
C ASP A 38 0.81 16.22 12.25
N TRP A 39 1.11 14.91 12.27
CA TRP A 39 2.44 14.41 11.94
C TRP A 39 2.83 14.64 10.48
N ARG A 40 1.95 14.29 9.52
CA ARG A 40 2.29 14.38 8.10
C ARG A 40 2.51 15.84 7.68
N GLU A 41 1.75 16.77 8.26
CA GLU A 41 1.84 18.21 8.01
C GLU A 41 3.05 18.84 8.72
N GLU A 42 3.34 18.45 9.97
CA GLU A 42 4.57 18.86 10.67
C GLU A 42 5.81 18.44 9.89
N VAL A 43 5.85 17.21 9.38
CA VAL A 43 6.96 16.72 8.54
C VAL A 43 7.05 17.50 7.23
N ALA A 44 5.93 17.87 6.62
CA ALA A 44 5.90 18.65 5.38
C ALA A 44 6.38 20.11 5.59
N ARG A 45 6.16 20.68 6.79
CA ARG A 45 6.65 22.01 7.16
C ARG A 45 8.13 22.00 7.56
N THR A 46 8.53 21.09 8.45
CA THR A 46 9.89 21.04 9.00
C THR A 46 10.89 20.53 7.97
N LYS A 47 10.51 19.50 7.22
CA LYS A 47 11.29 18.82 6.18
C LYS A 47 12.62 18.25 6.69
N ARG A 48 13.16 17.26 5.97
CA ARG A 48 14.53 16.80 6.24
C ARG A 48 15.52 17.75 5.58
N ALA A 49 16.70 17.96 6.19
CA ALA A 49 17.76 18.81 5.64
C ALA A 49 18.06 18.58 4.15
N ALA A 50 18.08 17.30 3.72
CA ALA A 50 18.34 16.90 2.34
C ALA A 50 17.21 17.26 1.34
N PHE A 51 16.02 17.61 1.83
CA PHE A 51 14.82 17.88 1.03
C PHE A 51 14.18 19.23 1.37
N ARG A 52 14.91 20.16 2.02
CA ARG A 52 14.36 21.44 2.51
C ARG A 52 13.71 22.29 1.42
N ASP A 53 14.31 22.26 0.23
CA ASP A 53 13.86 23.07 -0.92
C ASP A 53 12.78 22.37 -1.76
N GLN A 54 12.38 21.15 -1.41
CA GLN A 54 11.31 20.43 -2.11
C GLN A 54 9.95 20.76 -1.50
N GLU A 55 8.93 20.86 -2.35
CA GLU A 55 7.54 20.85 -1.91
C GLU A 55 7.16 19.44 -1.47
N TYR A 56 6.47 19.33 -0.33
CA TYR A 56 6.01 18.04 0.20
C TYR A 56 4.52 17.88 -0.07
N TRP A 57 4.11 16.67 -0.43
CA TRP A 57 2.71 16.29 -0.57
C TRP A 57 1.87 16.55 0.69
N GLY A 58 2.35 16.14 1.88
CA GLY A 58 1.74 16.47 3.17
C GLY A 58 0.29 15.98 3.38
N ARG A 59 -0.16 15.02 2.56
CA ARG A 59 -1.55 14.54 2.47
C ARG A 59 -1.58 13.01 2.49
N PRO A 60 -2.75 12.37 2.63
CA PRO A 60 -2.87 10.93 2.41
C PRO A 60 -2.40 10.57 1.00
N VAL A 61 -1.69 9.46 0.87
CA VAL A 61 -1.11 9.00 -0.39
C VAL A 61 -2.06 7.96 -1.01
N PRO A 62 -2.60 8.23 -2.20
CA PRO A 62 -3.43 7.28 -2.92
C PRO A 62 -2.67 6.02 -3.37
N GLY A 63 -3.41 5.03 -3.89
CA GLY A 63 -2.78 3.88 -4.53
C GLY A 63 -2.13 4.26 -5.87
N PHE A 64 -1.29 3.38 -6.40
CA PHE A 64 -0.58 3.61 -7.66
C PHE A 64 -0.50 2.33 -8.49
N GLY A 65 -0.72 2.46 -9.80
CA GLY A 65 -0.56 1.37 -10.75
C GLY A 65 -1.81 1.08 -11.56
N ASP A 66 -1.83 -0.11 -12.14
CA ASP A 66 -2.81 -0.54 -13.14
C ASP A 66 -4.23 -0.62 -12.55
N PRO A 67 -5.24 0.05 -13.14
CA PRO A 67 -6.63 -0.06 -12.69
C PRO A 67 -7.24 -1.45 -12.90
N ALA A 68 -6.67 -2.25 -13.82
CA ALA A 68 -7.06 -3.62 -14.11
C ALA A 68 -6.05 -4.63 -13.55
N ALA A 69 -5.32 -4.26 -12.48
CA ALA A 69 -4.28 -5.10 -11.89
C ALA A 69 -4.77 -6.50 -11.53
N ARG A 70 -3.94 -7.50 -11.83
CA ARG A 70 -4.09 -8.89 -11.39
C ARG A 70 -3.30 -9.16 -10.11
N ILE A 71 -2.27 -8.38 -9.84
CA ILE A 71 -1.44 -8.44 -8.64
C ILE A 71 -1.62 -7.15 -7.83
N ALA A 72 -1.98 -7.26 -6.56
CA ALA A 72 -1.96 -6.13 -5.63
C ALA A 72 -0.81 -6.26 -4.64
N ILE A 73 -0.14 -5.16 -4.34
CA ILE A 73 0.88 -5.08 -3.29
C ILE A 73 0.31 -4.24 -2.16
N LEU A 74 0.11 -4.86 -1.00
CA LEU A 74 -0.42 -4.22 0.19
C LEU A 74 0.71 -3.89 1.16
N GLY A 75 0.99 -2.59 1.28
CA GLY A 75 1.95 -2.03 2.23
C GLY A 75 1.35 -1.64 3.58
N LEU A 76 2.23 -1.20 4.48
CA LEU A 76 1.87 -0.67 5.79
C LEU A 76 1.26 0.74 5.70
N ALA A 77 2.11 1.73 5.40
CA ALA A 77 1.79 3.15 5.32
C ALA A 77 2.93 3.91 4.59
N PRO A 78 2.68 5.15 4.10
CA PRO A 78 3.75 5.98 3.52
C PRO A 78 4.85 6.34 4.52
N ALA A 79 6.10 6.44 4.04
CA ALA A 79 7.19 7.00 4.81
C ALA A 79 7.08 8.54 4.91
N ALA A 80 7.54 9.09 6.05
CA ALA A 80 7.53 10.51 6.34
C ALA A 80 8.26 11.39 5.29
N HIS A 81 9.33 10.86 4.68
CA HIS A 81 10.11 11.54 3.63
C HIS A 81 10.14 10.77 2.30
N GLY A 82 9.29 9.75 2.17
CA GLY A 82 9.02 9.04 0.92
C GLY A 82 7.68 9.52 0.36
N GLY A 83 6.65 8.67 0.42
CA GLY A 83 5.31 9.02 -0.08
C GLY A 83 4.70 10.31 0.50
N ASN A 84 4.96 10.67 1.77
CA ASN A 84 4.47 11.95 2.32
C ASN A 84 5.17 13.19 1.71
N ARG A 85 6.36 12.99 1.13
CA ARG A 85 7.06 14.02 0.36
C ARG A 85 6.61 13.98 -1.10
N THR A 86 6.63 12.81 -1.73
CA THR A 86 6.50 12.64 -3.18
C THR A 86 5.07 12.52 -3.68
N GLY A 87 4.11 12.21 -2.80
CA GLY A 87 2.71 11.98 -3.18
C GLY A 87 2.42 10.64 -3.85
N ARG A 88 3.43 9.78 -4.03
CA ARG A 88 3.27 8.44 -4.62
C ARG A 88 3.76 7.36 -3.65
N ILE A 89 2.97 6.30 -3.47
CA ILE A 89 3.29 5.23 -2.51
C ILE A 89 4.63 4.57 -2.87
N PHE A 90 5.44 4.25 -1.86
CA PHE A 90 6.79 3.69 -2.01
C PHE A 90 7.75 4.54 -2.89
N THR A 91 7.54 5.85 -3.04
CA THR A 91 8.38 6.69 -3.91
C THR A 91 9.28 7.62 -3.10
N GLY A 92 10.58 7.67 -3.44
CA GLY A 92 11.52 8.61 -2.82
C GLY A 92 12.06 8.19 -1.44
N ASP A 93 11.98 6.91 -1.11
CA ASP A 93 12.64 6.33 0.07
C ASP A 93 13.27 4.97 -0.26
N ARG A 94 14.11 4.46 0.65
CA ARG A 94 14.87 3.23 0.42
C ARG A 94 13.99 1.99 0.26
N SER A 95 12.82 1.95 0.89
CA SER A 95 11.90 0.82 0.74
C SER A 95 11.35 0.77 -0.68
N GLY A 96 11.09 1.96 -1.24
CA GLY A 96 10.79 2.16 -2.66
C GLY A 96 11.85 1.64 -3.61
N ASP A 97 13.10 2.02 -3.40
CA ASP A 97 14.23 1.59 -4.25
C ASP A 97 14.28 0.06 -4.37
N VAL A 98 14.12 -0.63 -3.24
CA VAL A 98 14.15 -2.11 -3.18
C VAL A 98 12.95 -2.70 -3.91
N LEU A 99 11.75 -2.18 -3.64
CA LEU A 99 10.51 -2.68 -4.22
C LEU A 99 10.49 -2.51 -5.75
N PHE A 100 10.74 -1.30 -6.25
CA PHE A 100 10.66 -1.01 -7.67
C PHE A 100 11.77 -1.69 -8.48
N ALA A 101 12.97 -1.87 -7.90
CA ALA A 101 14.01 -2.65 -8.54
C ALA A 101 13.57 -4.12 -8.74
N ALA A 102 12.92 -4.73 -7.74
CA ALA A 102 12.42 -6.10 -7.86
C ALA A 102 11.23 -6.20 -8.82
N LEU A 103 10.30 -5.25 -8.80
CA LEU A 103 9.19 -5.20 -9.75
C LEU A 103 9.68 -5.08 -11.20
N HIS A 104 10.70 -4.26 -11.44
CA HIS A 104 11.31 -4.14 -12.75
C HIS A 104 11.99 -5.45 -13.19
N ARG A 105 12.75 -6.12 -12.32
CA ARG A 105 13.33 -7.45 -12.62
C ARG A 105 12.25 -8.49 -12.95
N ALA A 106 11.10 -8.41 -12.27
CA ALA A 106 9.94 -9.26 -12.53
C ALA A 106 9.14 -8.86 -13.79
N GLY A 107 9.47 -7.74 -14.47
CA GLY A 107 8.72 -7.23 -15.61
C GLY A 107 7.39 -6.53 -15.26
N LEU A 108 7.13 -6.28 -13.97
CA LEU A 108 5.90 -5.65 -13.45
C LEU A 108 5.99 -4.11 -13.39
N ALA A 109 7.16 -3.53 -13.64
CA ALA A 109 7.40 -2.09 -13.74
C ALA A 109 8.22 -1.77 -14.99
N ASN A 110 8.00 -0.61 -15.62
CA ASN A 110 8.74 -0.18 -16.82
C ASN A 110 10.16 0.35 -16.52
N GLN A 111 10.48 0.66 -15.26
CA GLN A 111 11.79 1.14 -14.84
C GLN A 111 12.08 0.71 -13.40
N PRO A 112 13.36 0.59 -12.99
CA PRO A 112 13.74 0.11 -11.67
C PRO A 112 13.65 1.17 -10.55
N THR A 113 13.44 2.44 -10.90
CA THR A 113 13.50 3.57 -9.96
C THR A 113 12.18 4.30 -9.83
N SER A 114 11.93 4.82 -8.62
CA SER A 114 10.75 5.62 -8.29
C SER A 114 11.17 6.84 -7.48
N VAL A 115 11.36 7.95 -8.17
CA VAL A 115 12.00 9.17 -7.67
C VAL A 115 10.97 10.26 -7.37
N ALA A 116 10.04 10.50 -8.29
CA ALA A 116 9.03 11.56 -8.22
C ALA A 116 7.71 11.08 -8.86
N ALA A 117 6.58 11.69 -8.51
CA ALA A 117 5.26 11.23 -8.99
C ALA A 117 5.11 11.23 -10.52
N ASP A 118 5.83 12.12 -11.21
CA ASP A 118 5.79 12.40 -12.65
C ASP A 118 7.00 11.83 -13.43
N ASP A 119 7.80 10.96 -12.82
CA ASP A 119 9.02 10.40 -13.40
C ASP A 119 8.82 9.32 -14.49
N GLY A 120 7.62 9.20 -15.05
CA GLY A 120 7.29 8.24 -16.10
C GLY A 120 7.20 6.77 -15.65
N LEU A 121 7.35 6.47 -14.35
CA LEU A 121 7.13 5.13 -13.83
C LEU A 121 5.69 4.66 -14.12
N ALA A 122 5.56 3.44 -14.61
CA ALA A 122 4.32 2.75 -14.87
C ALA A 122 4.40 1.30 -14.43
N LEU A 123 3.32 0.81 -13.81
CA LEU A 123 3.17 -0.59 -13.42
C LEU A 123 2.34 -1.35 -14.45
N ARG A 124 2.63 -2.64 -14.59
CA ARG A 124 1.94 -3.57 -15.48
C ARG A 124 1.30 -4.66 -14.64
N GLU A 125 0.01 -4.93 -14.84
CA GLU A 125 -0.73 -5.97 -14.11
C GLU A 125 -0.75 -5.78 -12.58
N THR A 126 -0.20 -4.66 -12.08
CA THR A 126 0.16 -4.48 -10.68
C THR A 126 -0.35 -3.15 -10.16
N ARG A 127 -0.96 -3.18 -8.98
CA ARG A 127 -1.33 -1.98 -8.21
C ARG A 127 -0.76 -2.06 -6.80
N ILE A 128 -0.26 -0.94 -6.29
CA ILE A 128 0.33 -0.82 -4.96
C ILE A 128 -0.53 0.13 -4.14
N PHE A 129 -0.87 -0.27 -2.92
CA PHE A 129 -1.60 0.56 -1.95
C PHE A 129 -1.21 0.17 -0.53
N ALA A 130 -1.74 0.88 0.47
CA ALA A 130 -1.38 0.69 1.86
C ALA A 130 -2.60 0.57 2.78
N ALA A 131 -2.43 -0.16 3.88
CA ALA A 131 -3.44 -0.31 4.92
C ALA A 131 -3.76 1.03 5.62
N VAL A 132 -2.78 1.94 5.73
CA VAL A 132 -2.95 3.31 6.20
C VAL A 132 -2.41 4.28 5.16
N ARG A 133 -3.16 5.33 4.82
CA ARG A 133 -2.82 6.26 3.73
C ARG A 133 -1.98 7.47 4.15
N CYS A 134 -1.83 7.73 5.45
CA CYS A 134 -1.01 8.84 5.96
C CYS A 134 0.29 8.30 6.55
N ALA A 135 1.37 9.09 6.48
CA ALA A 135 2.59 8.74 7.19
C ALA A 135 2.33 8.72 8.71
N PRO A 136 2.64 7.63 9.42
CA PRO A 136 2.57 7.60 10.88
C PRO A 136 3.94 7.92 11.51
N PRO A 137 3.96 8.54 12.71
CA PRO A 137 5.17 8.61 13.52
C PRO A 137 5.84 7.24 13.67
N ASP A 138 7.16 7.21 13.56
CA ASP A 138 8.01 6.00 13.63
C ASP A 138 7.63 4.88 12.66
N ASN A 139 6.86 5.16 11.62
CA ASN A 139 6.24 4.17 10.74
C ASN A 139 5.37 3.15 11.53
N LYS A 140 4.68 3.62 12.59
CA LYS A 140 3.83 2.79 13.45
C LYS A 140 2.41 3.36 13.53
N PRO A 141 1.51 2.95 12.62
CA PRO A 141 0.09 3.25 12.76
C PRO A 141 -0.51 2.44 13.91
N THR A 142 -1.49 3.01 14.59
CA THR A 142 -2.27 2.33 15.63
C THR A 142 -3.36 1.44 15.00
N PRO A 143 -3.92 0.46 15.73
CA PRO A 143 -5.09 -0.27 15.28
C PRO A 143 -6.29 0.64 14.98
N GLY A 144 -6.52 1.69 15.80
CA GLY A 144 -7.60 2.65 15.55
C GLY A 144 -7.42 3.43 14.25
N GLU A 145 -6.19 3.82 13.92
CA GLU A 145 -5.87 4.47 12.63
C GLU A 145 -6.04 3.51 11.45
N ARG A 146 -5.61 2.25 11.59
CA ARG A 146 -5.88 1.20 10.60
C ARG A 146 -7.37 1.07 10.34
N ASP A 147 -8.17 0.95 11.39
CA ASP A 147 -9.60 0.70 11.28
C ASP A 147 -10.33 1.93 10.72
N THR A 148 -9.86 3.14 11.05
CA THR A 148 -10.36 4.38 10.45
C THR A 148 -10.02 4.46 8.95
N CYS A 149 -8.86 3.95 8.52
CA CYS A 149 -8.43 3.96 7.13
C CYS A 149 -8.99 2.79 6.29
N ALA A 150 -9.46 1.73 6.95
CA ALA A 150 -9.91 0.49 6.33
C ALA A 150 -10.98 0.67 5.22
N PRO A 151 -11.96 1.59 5.32
CA PRO A 151 -12.94 1.77 4.24
C PRO A 151 -12.31 2.14 2.90
N TRP A 152 -11.20 2.89 2.89
CA TRP A 152 -10.46 3.19 1.66
C TRP A 152 -9.82 1.94 1.05
N LEU A 153 -9.21 1.09 1.89
CA LEU A 153 -8.65 -0.19 1.45
C LEU A 153 -9.74 -1.11 0.90
N HIS A 154 -10.88 -1.22 1.59
CA HIS A 154 -11.99 -2.07 1.15
C HIS A 154 -12.51 -1.62 -0.21
N ARG A 155 -12.74 -0.30 -0.37
CA ARG A 155 -13.22 0.23 -1.64
C ARG A 155 -12.22 0.04 -2.77
N GLU A 156 -10.93 0.24 -2.51
CA GLU A 156 -9.90 0.01 -3.53
C GLU A 156 -9.88 -1.45 -4.00
N VAL A 157 -10.00 -2.40 -3.07
CA VAL A 157 -10.10 -3.84 -3.36
C VAL A 157 -11.36 -4.17 -4.16
N GLU A 158 -12.51 -3.57 -3.83
CA GLU A 158 -13.75 -3.74 -4.58
C GLU A 158 -13.63 -3.25 -6.03
N LEU A 159 -12.97 -2.11 -6.24
CA LEU A 159 -12.83 -1.49 -7.56
C LEU A 159 -11.94 -2.33 -8.48
N ILE A 160 -10.85 -2.92 -7.97
CA ILE A 160 -9.96 -3.80 -8.75
C ILE A 160 -10.37 -5.29 -8.71
N ARG A 161 -11.40 -5.63 -7.94
CA ARG A 161 -11.91 -7.00 -7.77
C ARG A 161 -12.09 -7.79 -9.06
N PRO A 162 -12.60 -7.22 -10.18
CA PRO A 162 -12.87 -8.00 -11.39
C PRO A 162 -11.63 -8.73 -11.92
N THR A 163 -10.46 -8.11 -11.81
CA THR A 163 -9.19 -8.61 -12.37
C THR A 163 -8.24 -9.14 -11.32
N LEU A 164 -8.37 -8.73 -10.05
CA LEU A 164 -7.44 -9.13 -9.00
C LEU A 164 -7.40 -10.66 -8.81
N ARG A 165 -6.19 -11.22 -8.77
CA ARG A 165 -5.92 -12.65 -8.58
C ARG A 165 -4.98 -12.94 -7.42
N VAL A 166 -4.04 -12.04 -7.13
CA VAL A 166 -3.03 -12.24 -6.09
C VAL A 166 -2.83 -10.96 -5.29
N VAL A 167 -2.70 -11.09 -3.96
CA VAL A 167 -2.29 -10.03 -3.05
C VAL A 167 -0.97 -10.40 -2.39
N VAL A 168 0.03 -9.54 -2.52
CA VAL A 168 1.31 -9.63 -1.81
C VAL A 168 1.27 -8.68 -0.61
N ALA A 169 1.18 -9.23 0.59
CA ALA A 169 1.17 -8.48 1.84
C ALA A 169 2.60 -8.25 2.36
N LEU A 170 3.02 -6.99 2.40
CA LEU A 170 4.35 -6.58 2.88
C LEU A 170 4.34 -6.42 4.41
N GLY A 171 4.68 -7.49 5.12
CA GLY A 171 4.79 -7.53 6.58
C GLY A 171 3.50 -8.00 7.28
N ALA A 172 3.64 -8.35 8.57
CA ALA A 172 2.56 -8.87 9.39
C ALA A 172 1.36 -7.93 9.52
N PHE A 173 1.59 -6.61 9.47
CA PHE A 173 0.52 -5.62 9.56
C PHE A 173 -0.36 -5.62 8.31
N ALA A 174 0.26 -5.59 7.12
CA ALA A 174 -0.45 -5.72 5.85
C ALA A 174 -1.21 -7.05 5.76
N TRP A 175 -0.57 -8.14 6.20
CA TRP A 175 -1.20 -9.46 6.29
C TRP A 175 -2.45 -9.44 7.18
N ALA A 176 -2.37 -8.81 8.35
CA ALA A 176 -3.50 -8.67 9.25
C ALA A 176 -4.63 -7.79 8.67
N ALA A 177 -4.27 -6.72 7.94
CA ALA A 177 -5.21 -5.80 7.31
C ALA A 177 -5.94 -6.41 6.10
N TRP A 178 -5.39 -7.46 5.48
CA TRP A 178 -6.05 -8.14 4.37
C TRP A 178 -7.33 -8.86 4.78
N TRP A 179 -7.38 -9.48 5.97
CA TRP A 179 -8.53 -10.32 6.35
C TRP A 179 -9.87 -9.58 6.40
N PRO A 180 -9.97 -8.37 6.98
CA PRO A 180 -11.19 -7.56 6.86
C PRO A 180 -11.50 -7.16 5.41
N ALA A 181 -10.49 -6.84 4.59
CA ALA A 181 -10.67 -6.46 3.20
C ALA A 181 -11.19 -7.61 2.33
N LEU A 182 -10.72 -8.84 2.57
CA LEU A 182 -11.24 -10.05 1.93
C LEU A 182 -12.74 -10.22 2.21
N ARG A 183 -13.16 -10.04 3.48
CA ARG A 183 -14.57 -10.09 3.86
C ARG A 183 -15.38 -8.99 3.18
N ALA A 184 -14.90 -7.76 3.21
CA ALA A 184 -15.63 -6.62 2.65
C ALA A 184 -15.77 -6.72 1.12
N GLY A 185 -14.66 -6.94 0.41
CA GLY A 185 -14.64 -6.92 -1.06
C GLY A 185 -15.19 -8.19 -1.72
N TYR A 186 -15.04 -9.35 -1.08
CA TYR A 186 -15.42 -10.65 -1.66
C TYR A 186 -16.54 -11.37 -0.92
N GLY A 187 -16.99 -10.89 0.24
CA GLY A 187 -17.96 -11.60 1.07
C GLY A 187 -17.40 -12.89 1.70
N VAL A 188 -16.08 -13.10 1.63
CA VAL A 188 -15.42 -14.33 2.10
C VAL A 188 -15.00 -14.16 3.56
N PRO A 189 -15.51 -14.99 4.49
CA PRO A 189 -15.06 -14.93 5.87
C PRO A 189 -13.59 -15.36 5.97
N PRO A 190 -12.76 -14.68 6.79
CA PRO A 190 -11.40 -15.15 7.06
C PRO A 190 -11.42 -16.56 7.68
N PRO A 191 -10.42 -17.40 7.39
CA PRO A 191 -10.27 -18.70 8.04
C PRO A 191 -10.12 -18.56 9.56
N SER A 192 -10.53 -19.61 10.28
CA SER A 192 -10.39 -19.73 11.73
C SER A 192 -9.76 -21.09 12.09
N PRO A 193 -8.52 -21.11 12.65
CA PRO A 193 -7.67 -19.97 12.94
C PRO A 193 -7.13 -19.28 11.68
N ARG A 194 -6.76 -17.99 11.80
CA ARG A 194 -6.06 -17.27 10.71
C ARG A 194 -4.65 -17.83 10.56
N PRO A 195 -4.15 -18.06 9.33
CA PRO A 195 -2.78 -18.47 9.14
C PRO A 195 -1.81 -17.41 9.64
N SER A 196 -0.73 -17.87 10.27
CA SER A 196 0.37 -17.01 10.74
C SER A 196 1.08 -16.35 9.56
N PHE A 197 1.48 -15.09 9.75
CA PHE A 197 2.33 -14.40 8.78
C PHE A 197 3.74 -15.00 8.73
N GLY A 198 4.27 -15.15 7.52
CA GLY A 198 5.67 -15.49 7.26
C GLY A 198 6.08 -15.01 5.86
N HIS A 199 7.38 -14.93 5.61
CA HIS A 199 7.86 -14.72 4.23
C HIS A 199 7.64 -16.00 3.43
N GLY A 200 7.11 -15.87 2.22
CA GLY A 200 6.67 -17.00 1.39
C GLY A 200 5.39 -17.67 1.88
N ALA A 201 4.77 -17.19 2.98
CA ALA A 201 3.50 -17.74 3.43
C ALA A 201 2.45 -17.57 2.32
N HIS A 202 1.70 -18.62 2.05
CA HIS A 202 0.69 -18.64 0.99
C HIS A 202 -0.63 -19.12 1.58
N TRP A 203 -1.69 -18.35 1.35
CA TRP A 203 -3.06 -18.76 1.63
C TRP A 203 -3.90 -18.70 0.37
N SER A 204 -4.65 -19.77 0.14
CA SER A 204 -5.63 -19.93 -0.94
C SER A 204 -7.01 -20.24 -0.36
N GLY A 205 -8.05 -19.61 -0.88
CA GLY A 205 -9.45 -19.87 -0.50
C GLY A 205 -10.28 -20.42 -1.66
N THR A 206 -11.55 -20.75 -1.39
CA THR A 206 -12.51 -21.16 -2.43
C THR A 206 -13.04 -19.99 -3.26
N ALA A 207 -12.86 -18.76 -2.76
CA ALA A 207 -13.20 -17.52 -3.43
C ALA A 207 -12.27 -16.39 -2.97
N GLY A 208 -12.05 -15.40 -3.84
CA GLY A 208 -11.11 -14.31 -3.62
C GLY A 208 -9.70 -14.60 -4.15
N PRO A 209 -8.79 -13.61 -4.08
CA PRO A 209 -7.45 -13.75 -4.59
C PRO A 209 -6.56 -14.56 -3.65
N GLU A 210 -5.52 -15.15 -4.21
CA GLU A 210 -4.41 -15.75 -3.47
C GLU A 210 -3.74 -14.69 -2.59
N LEU A 211 -3.30 -15.08 -1.39
CA LEU A 211 -2.57 -14.19 -0.48
C LEU A 211 -1.15 -14.71 -0.28
N LEU A 212 -0.16 -13.88 -0.59
CA LEU A 212 1.26 -14.13 -0.35
C LEU A 212 1.78 -13.20 0.75
N GLY A 213 2.55 -13.77 1.68
CA GLY A 213 3.25 -13.05 2.73
C GLY A 213 4.68 -12.75 2.29
N CYS A 214 5.10 -11.50 2.42
CA CYS A 214 6.47 -11.08 2.20
C CYS A 214 6.94 -10.26 3.39
N TYR A 215 8.17 -10.46 3.86
CA TYR A 215 8.77 -9.49 4.78
C TYR A 215 8.76 -8.10 4.16
N HIS A 216 8.57 -7.09 5.01
CA HIS A 216 8.52 -5.71 4.54
C HIS A 216 9.87 -5.31 3.96
N VAL A 217 9.87 -4.57 2.85
CA VAL A 217 11.05 -4.02 2.16
C VAL A 217 11.73 -2.88 2.94
N SER A 218 11.61 -2.85 4.27
CA SER A 218 12.19 -1.78 5.09
C SER A 218 13.71 -1.89 5.09
N GLN A 219 14.38 -0.76 5.23
CA GLN A 219 15.84 -0.69 5.34
C GLN A 219 16.38 -1.66 6.40
N GLN A 220 15.71 -1.74 7.56
CA GLN A 220 16.06 -2.68 8.63
C GLN A 220 16.11 -4.13 8.15
N ASN A 221 15.09 -4.60 7.42
CA ASN A 221 15.05 -5.98 6.96
C ASN A 221 16.09 -6.24 5.85
N THR A 222 16.27 -5.28 4.96
CA THR A 222 17.22 -5.43 3.83
C THR A 222 18.68 -5.35 4.25
N PHE A 223 19.02 -4.49 5.24
CA PHE A 223 20.40 -4.31 5.67
C PHE A 223 20.87 -5.45 6.59
N THR A 224 19.94 -6.06 7.32
CA THR A 224 20.24 -7.21 8.20
C THR A 224 20.23 -8.55 7.45
N GLY A 225 19.92 -8.56 6.15
CA GLY A 225 19.78 -9.79 5.37
C GLY A 225 18.52 -10.60 5.68
N ARG A 226 17.62 -10.08 6.53
CA ARG A 226 16.32 -10.73 6.81
C ARG A 226 15.44 -10.84 5.57
N LEU A 227 15.59 -9.90 4.65
CA LEU A 227 15.02 -9.96 3.31
C LEU A 227 16.13 -9.68 2.29
N THR A 228 16.43 -10.65 1.43
CA THR A 228 17.37 -10.47 0.32
C THR A 228 16.63 -10.11 -0.98
N PRO A 229 17.33 -9.58 -2.00
CA PRO A 229 16.74 -9.36 -3.32
C PRO A 229 16.15 -10.64 -3.93
N GLU A 230 16.83 -11.78 -3.80
CA GLU A 230 16.41 -13.07 -4.37
C GLU A 230 15.10 -13.55 -3.74
N MET A 231 14.97 -13.41 -2.42
CA MET A 231 13.73 -13.73 -1.70
C MET A 231 12.54 -12.89 -2.22
N LEU A 232 12.78 -11.63 -2.56
CA LEU A 232 11.75 -10.76 -3.11
C LEU A 232 11.40 -11.14 -4.56
N ASP A 233 12.41 -11.53 -5.34
CA ASP A 233 12.24 -12.03 -6.70
C ASP A 233 11.42 -13.33 -6.73
N ASP A 234 11.67 -14.25 -5.80
CA ASP A 234 10.91 -15.50 -5.63
C ASP A 234 9.42 -15.22 -5.34
N VAL A 235 9.13 -14.25 -4.46
CA VAL A 235 7.75 -13.84 -4.15
C VAL A 235 7.05 -13.29 -5.39
N PHE A 236 7.72 -12.45 -6.18
CA PHE A 236 7.11 -11.90 -7.39
C PHE A 236 6.98 -12.93 -8.52
N ALA A 237 7.95 -13.83 -8.69
CA ALA A 237 7.83 -14.96 -9.60
C ALA A 237 6.61 -15.83 -9.23
N ARG A 238 6.43 -16.12 -7.94
CA ARG A 238 5.26 -16.85 -7.44
C ARG A 238 3.97 -16.07 -7.66
N ALA A 239 3.96 -14.76 -7.41
CA ALA A 239 2.79 -13.92 -7.64
C ALA A 239 2.38 -13.94 -9.12
N LYS A 240 3.33 -13.80 -10.04
CA LYS A 240 3.09 -13.87 -11.48
C LYS A 240 2.48 -15.19 -11.93
N LEU A 241 3.05 -16.30 -11.46
CA LEU A 241 2.54 -17.65 -11.72
C LEU A 241 1.08 -17.79 -11.27
N LEU A 242 0.77 -17.34 -10.06
CA LEU A 242 -0.59 -17.42 -9.49
C LEU A 242 -1.58 -16.47 -10.18
N ALA A 243 -1.12 -15.31 -10.67
CA ALA A 243 -1.96 -14.36 -11.39
C ALA A 243 -2.16 -14.73 -12.88
N GLY A 244 -1.38 -15.68 -13.40
CA GLY A 244 -1.37 -16.05 -14.81
C GLY A 244 -0.87 -14.89 -15.69
N VAL A 245 0.23 -14.26 -15.29
CA VAL A 245 0.86 -13.15 -16.02
C VAL A 245 2.33 -13.45 -16.30
N ASP A 246 2.78 -13.09 -17.50
CA ASP A 246 4.11 -13.41 -18.04
C ASP A 246 5.20 -12.41 -17.66
#